data_AF-A0A5B7SVQ7-F1
#
_entry.id   AF-A0A5B7SVQ7-F1
#
_cell.length_a   1.000
_cell.length_b   1.000
_cell.length_c   1.000
_cell.angle_alpha   90.00
_cell.angle_beta   90.00
_cell.angle_gamma   90.00
#
_symmetry.space_group_name_H-M   'P 1'
#
loop_
_entity.id
_entity.type
_entity.pdbx_description
1 polymer ?
#
loop_
_entity_poly.entity_id
_entity_poly.type
_entity_poly.pdbx_seq_one_letter_code
_entity_poly.pdbx_strand_id
1 'polypeptide(L)'
;MKKSLVLFAFIGCVATTSLFAQRANLDREYFKVSYVELPSNPILDDAKRTFTSSNRKIFLEGFSRVAENGTLDFRFDFHGTKISDVDIKKIKHEKKDKEGNVTSTTYTYDIHCGYSSTGTLSVSNSETGENESYPYSQNDAYSKTGFSSYSKANSYYNNNRYNIRDEYRTNHRNAIVHQINNRINRKYGYVPVTKKNSEHFWIIATKKHPERTKHEEAYEAVKTIFAKMEYDQPIDGIATEVKPWIDYFNDVATRFPNDDKKHKKVRYASYYNIAQIYMFLDKPAKAKEYAEKLIANDYDKKDGKRFIKEADELINDFAINQIKTRHFEVVTEDLSNEPDVQEVIVADAPMEETEKAVAFLITAANDTVQTTVSVDELMKMSAKANLFDRDNNPTEIAAQDSKKIVLTTGDTFEVASFTSAVASESAAAPKFVKTVYQGSKVSLYEHMGKEYVLKFNDSETGISTMGKDFVFGFNQKLASFCTDCDALKTKVTASEFKNTKEGLLAFSKAFDGCATGK
;
A
#
# COMPACT_ATOMS: atom_id res chain seq x y z
N MET A 1 73.74 -43.57 -49.55
CA MET A 1 72.90 -44.53 -48.82
C MET A 1 72.82 -44.13 -47.35
N LYS A 2 71.59 -44.10 -46.81
CA LYS A 2 71.20 -44.00 -45.39
C LYS A 2 71.67 -42.75 -44.61
N LYS A 3 70.69 -41.94 -44.21
CA LYS A 3 70.43 -41.59 -42.80
C LYS A 3 69.03 -40.96 -42.68
N SER A 4 68.06 -41.79 -42.27
CA SER A 4 66.80 -41.39 -41.63
C SER A 4 67.01 -41.23 -40.12
N LEU A 5 66.02 -40.60 -39.49
CA LEU A 5 65.83 -40.31 -38.05
C LEU A 5 66.63 -39.12 -37.51
N VAL A 6 65.96 -37.98 -37.30
CA VAL A 6 65.36 -37.61 -35.99
C VAL A 6 64.27 -36.57 -36.27
N LEU A 7 63.02 -37.01 -36.14
CA LEU A 7 61.80 -36.21 -36.07
C LEU A 7 61.18 -36.49 -34.69
N PHE A 8 60.56 -35.47 -34.09
CA PHE A 8 59.79 -35.48 -32.83
C PHE A 8 60.56 -35.59 -31.51
N ALA A 9 61.03 -34.46 -30.97
CA ALA A 9 61.27 -34.33 -29.52
C ALA A 9 61.19 -32.91 -28.93
N PHE A 10 60.73 -31.88 -29.66
CA PHE A 10 60.86 -30.50 -29.15
C PHE A 10 59.66 -29.56 -29.36
N ILE A 11 58.45 -30.11 -29.52
CA ILE A 11 57.19 -29.34 -29.50
C ILE A 11 56.18 -30.13 -28.66
N GLY A 12 56.34 -30.12 -27.33
CA GLY A 12 55.47 -30.91 -26.44
C GLY A 12 55.34 -30.44 -25.00
N CYS A 13 56.01 -29.35 -24.57
CA CYS A 13 56.08 -28.98 -23.15
C CYS A 13 55.79 -27.50 -22.81
N VAL A 14 55.05 -26.75 -23.64
CA VAL A 14 54.71 -25.33 -23.33
C VAL A 14 53.21 -25.01 -23.40
N ALA A 15 52.32 -26.00 -23.30
CA ALA A 15 50.87 -25.79 -23.43
C ALA A 15 50.02 -26.28 -22.25
N THR A 16 50.51 -26.25 -21.01
CA THR A 16 49.71 -26.66 -19.83
C THR A 16 49.60 -25.64 -18.70
N THR A 17 50.20 -24.45 -18.79
CA THR A 17 50.20 -23.48 -17.67
C THR A 17 49.20 -22.31 -17.77
N SER A 18 48.29 -22.29 -18.74
CA SER A 18 47.36 -21.16 -18.95
C SER A 18 45.87 -21.45 -18.72
N LEU A 19 45.50 -22.64 -18.23
CA LEU A 19 44.09 -22.96 -17.90
C LEU A 19 43.51 -22.15 -16.73
N PHE A 20 44.36 -21.56 -15.88
CA PHE A 20 43.94 -20.79 -14.70
C PHE A 20 43.74 -19.29 -14.95
N ALA A 21 43.97 -18.80 -16.16
CA ALA A 21 43.87 -17.36 -16.48
C ALA A 21 42.44 -16.85 -16.74
N GLN A 22 41.40 -17.64 -16.45
CA GLN A 22 40.03 -17.31 -16.84
C GLN A 22 39.30 -16.48 -15.77
N ARG A 23 38.37 -15.60 -16.19
CA ARG A 23 37.58 -14.78 -15.26
C ARG A 23 36.76 -15.69 -14.31
N ALA A 24 36.60 -15.30 -13.06
CA ALA A 24 35.76 -16.02 -12.09
C ALA A 24 34.63 -15.12 -11.59
N ASN A 25 33.62 -14.85 -12.42
CA ASN A 25 32.42 -14.16 -11.95
C ASN A 25 31.61 -15.10 -11.05
N LEU A 26 30.84 -14.55 -10.11
CA LEU A 26 30.05 -15.30 -9.15
C LEU A 26 28.60 -14.86 -9.27
N ASP A 27 27.68 -15.82 -9.30
CA ASP A 27 26.23 -15.60 -9.23
C ASP A 27 25.70 -16.17 -7.92
N ARG A 28 24.58 -15.58 -7.45
CA ARG A 28 23.86 -16.06 -6.27
C ARG A 28 22.88 -17.13 -6.70
N GLU A 29 22.93 -18.24 -6.00
CA GLU A 29 22.04 -19.38 -6.22
C GLU A 29 21.34 -19.72 -4.91
N TYR A 30 20.00 -19.66 -4.88
CA TYR A 30 19.21 -19.69 -3.65
C TYR A 30 18.73 -21.10 -3.29
N PHE A 31 18.55 -21.37 -2.00
CA PHE A 31 18.11 -22.67 -1.49
C PHE A 31 17.13 -22.55 -0.32
N LYS A 32 16.36 -23.61 -0.08
CA LYS A 32 15.44 -23.73 1.06
C LYS A 32 16.21 -24.17 2.32
N VAL A 33 15.88 -23.58 3.46
CA VAL A 33 16.20 -24.07 4.81
C VAL A 33 15.00 -23.90 5.73
N SER A 34 14.92 -24.74 6.77
CA SER A 34 13.90 -24.63 7.80
C SER A 34 14.49 -24.93 9.17
N TYR A 35 14.26 -24.09 10.18
CA TYR A 35 14.78 -24.24 11.55
C TYR A 35 13.96 -23.39 12.53
N VAL A 36 14.15 -23.59 13.83
CA VAL A 36 13.58 -22.75 14.88
C VAL A 36 14.52 -21.58 15.22
N GLU A 37 14.04 -20.34 15.12
CA GLU A 37 14.72 -19.18 15.70
C GLU A 37 14.57 -19.21 17.22
N LEU A 38 15.69 -19.07 17.93
CA LEU A 38 15.74 -19.19 19.38
C LEU A 38 15.54 -17.82 20.05
N PRO A 39 14.80 -17.78 21.18
CA PRO A 39 14.60 -16.56 21.93
C PRO A 39 15.84 -16.12 22.71
N SER A 40 15.98 -14.82 22.93
CA SER A 40 17.06 -14.25 23.76
C SER A 40 16.82 -14.43 25.26
N ASN A 41 15.57 -14.61 25.69
CA ASN A 41 15.14 -14.74 27.07
C ASN A 41 14.15 -15.92 27.19
N PRO A 42 14.61 -17.17 27.03
CA PRO A 42 13.74 -18.33 27.05
C PRO A 42 13.09 -18.59 28.41
N ILE A 43 11.89 -19.13 28.35
CA ILE A 43 11.27 -19.88 29.45
C ILE A 43 11.68 -21.35 29.28
N LEU A 44 12.65 -21.79 30.08
CA LEU A 44 13.29 -23.10 29.95
C LEU A 44 12.39 -24.26 30.36
N ASP A 45 11.53 -24.04 31.36
CA ASP A 45 10.55 -25.03 31.81
C ASP A 45 9.35 -25.02 30.86
N ASP A 46 9.22 -26.08 30.07
CA ASP A 46 8.16 -26.23 29.06
C ASP A 46 6.75 -26.12 29.68
N ALA A 47 6.56 -26.64 30.90
CA ALA A 47 5.27 -26.56 31.59
C ALA A 47 4.86 -25.12 31.96
N LYS A 48 5.83 -24.19 31.94
CA LYS A 48 5.60 -22.75 32.18
C LYS A 48 5.50 -21.95 30.88
N ARG A 49 5.55 -22.57 29.70
CA ARG A 49 5.41 -21.86 28.42
C ARG A 49 3.95 -21.52 28.13
N THR A 50 3.39 -20.66 28.98
CA THR A 50 2.02 -20.15 28.86
C THR A 50 2.02 -18.63 28.78
N PHE A 51 1.03 -18.06 28.11
CA PHE A 51 0.83 -16.61 28.08
C PHE A 51 -0.64 -16.21 28.12
N THR A 52 -0.90 -15.03 28.67
CA THR A 52 -2.18 -14.31 28.55
C THR A 52 -1.99 -13.08 27.66
N SER A 53 -3.05 -12.69 26.96
CA SER A 53 -3.03 -11.44 26.21
C SER A 53 -4.39 -10.76 26.17
N SER A 54 -4.36 -9.45 26.37
CA SER A 54 -5.50 -8.53 26.15
C SER A 54 -5.94 -8.39 24.69
N ASN A 55 -5.15 -8.89 23.73
CA ASN A 55 -5.47 -8.81 22.31
C ASN A 55 -5.18 -10.14 21.62
N ARG A 56 -6.20 -10.76 21.02
CA ARG A 56 -6.11 -12.07 20.34
C ARG A 56 -5.12 -12.12 19.19
N LYS A 57 -4.83 -10.99 18.56
CA LYS A 57 -3.85 -10.92 17.46
C LYS A 57 -2.41 -10.95 17.96
N ILE A 58 -2.21 -10.88 19.28
CA ILE A 58 -0.91 -11.08 19.91
C ILE A 58 -0.73 -12.58 20.15
N PHE A 59 0.32 -13.15 19.56
CA PHE A 59 0.65 -14.56 19.67
C PHE A 59 2.14 -14.75 19.97
N LEU A 60 2.46 -15.87 20.61
CA LEU A 60 3.81 -16.23 20.97
C LEU A 60 4.06 -17.69 20.58
N GLU A 61 5.01 -17.91 19.66
CA GLU A 61 5.33 -19.24 19.16
C GLU A 61 6.07 -20.08 20.21
N GLY A 62 5.70 -21.35 20.30
CA GLY A 62 6.21 -22.29 21.31
C GLY A 62 5.57 -22.13 22.69
N PHE A 63 4.41 -21.44 22.77
CA PHE A 63 3.67 -21.22 24.01
C PHE A 63 2.18 -21.53 23.84
N SER A 64 1.56 -21.94 24.94
CA SER A 64 0.11 -22.09 25.04
C SER A 64 -0.55 -20.80 25.53
N ARG A 65 -1.52 -20.26 24.79
CA ARG A 65 -2.35 -19.16 25.29
C ARG A 65 -3.34 -19.71 26.32
N VAL A 66 -3.43 -19.09 27.49
CA VAL A 66 -4.37 -19.46 28.54
C VAL A 66 -5.27 -18.27 28.88
N ALA A 67 -6.44 -18.53 29.49
CA ALA A 67 -7.39 -17.47 29.84
C ALA A 67 -6.87 -16.56 30.96
N GLU A 68 -6.20 -17.14 31.95
CA GLU A 68 -5.71 -16.45 33.14
C GLU A 68 -4.39 -17.08 33.61
N ASN A 69 -3.62 -16.31 34.40
CA ASN A 69 -2.40 -16.79 35.06
C ASN A 69 -1.34 -17.39 34.12
N GLY A 70 -1.24 -16.85 32.89
CA GLY A 70 -0.13 -17.18 32.01
C GLY A 70 1.19 -16.70 32.60
N THR A 71 2.28 -17.44 32.34
CA THR A 71 3.61 -17.06 32.83
C THR A 71 4.01 -15.67 32.35
N LEU A 72 3.69 -15.37 31.09
CA LEU A 72 3.82 -14.06 30.47
C LEU A 72 2.45 -13.42 30.29
N ASP A 73 2.27 -12.17 30.72
CA ASP A 73 1.03 -11.40 30.52
C ASP A 73 1.28 -10.20 29.60
N PHE A 74 0.59 -10.17 28.46
CA PHE A 74 0.71 -9.14 27.43
C PHE A 74 -0.51 -8.21 27.41
N ARG A 75 -0.36 -7.00 27.95
CA ARG A 75 -1.41 -5.96 27.94
C ARG A 75 -1.10 -4.89 26.91
N PHE A 76 -1.95 -4.79 25.89
CA PHE A 76 -1.82 -3.83 24.80
C PHE A 76 -2.89 -2.75 24.91
N ASP A 77 -2.43 -1.53 25.17
CA ASP A 77 -3.27 -0.33 25.23
C ASP A 77 -3.06 0.50 23.97
N PHE A 78 -4.11 0.68 23.17
CA PHE A 78 -4.08 1.56 22.01
C PHE A 78 -4.60 2.95 22.39
N HIS A 79 -3.74 3.97 22.27
CA HIS A 79 -4.01 5.34 22.75
C HIS A 79 -4.77 6.22 21.74
N GLY A 80 -5.18 5.65 20.60
CA GLY A 80 -5.96 6.35 19.58
C GLY A 80 -5.11 6.89 18.42
N THR A 81 -5.80 7.61 17.52
CA THR A 81 -5.20 8.24 16.33
C THR A 81 -5.39 9.75 16.39
N LYS A 82 -4.29 10.49 16.33
CA LYS A 82 -4.25 11.94 16.19
C LYS A 82 -4.11 12.32 14.72
N ILE A 83 -4.75 13.42 14.37
CA ILE A 83 -4.78 13.98 13.02
C ILE A 83 -4.03 15.31 13.10
N SER A 84 -3.06 15.54 12.22
CA SER A 84 -2.40 16.85 12.10
C SER A 84 -3.32 17.86 11.43
N ASP A 85 -2.87 19.11 11.34
CA ASP A 85 -3.54 20.11 10.52
C ASP A 85 -3.70 19.61 9.08
N VAL A 86 -4.86 19.93 8.50
CA VAL A 86 -5.22 19.59 7.13
C VAL A 86 -4.76 20.73 6.24
N ASP A 87 -3.81 20.45 5.37
CA ASP A 87 -3.27 21.41 4.41
C ASP A 87 -3.84 21.13 3.02
N ILE A 88 -4.46 22.14 2.41
CA ILE A 88 -4.95 22.06 1.02
C ILE A 88 -4.06 22.94 0.18
N LYS A 89 -3.08 22.31 -0.48
CA LYS A 89 -2.07 22.98 -1.29
C LYS A 89 -2.58 23.30 -2.68
N LYS A 90 -2.42 24.56 -3.10
CA LYS A 90 -2.71 25.00 -4.48
C LYS A 90 -1.51 24.72 -5.38
N ILE A 91 -1.69 23.86 -6.37
CA ILE A 91 -0.66 23.50 -7.36
C ILE A 91 -0.96 24.24 -8.67
N LYS A 92 0.07 24.86 -9.26
CA LYS A 92 -0.02 25.58 -10.54
C LYS A 92 0.46 24.69 -11.67
N HIS A 93 -0.34 24.54 -12.71
CA HIS A 93 -0.02 23.81 -13.94
C HIS A 93 0.07 24.80 -15.09
N GLU A 94 1.22 24.89 -15.74
CA GLU A 94 1.43 25.74 -16.91
C GLU A 94 1.56 24.89 -18.16
N LYS A 95 0.76 25.18 -19.18
CA LYS A 95 0.98 24.71 -20.54
C LYS A 95 1.83 25.73 -21.26
N LYS A 96 2.93 25.31 -21.89
CA LYS A 96 3.83 26.17 -22.66
C LYS A 96 3.78 25.83 -24.16
N ASP A 97 3.99 26.82 -25.02
CA ASP A 97 4.20 26.60 -26.46
C ASP A 97 5.62 26.09 -26.75
N LYS A 98 5.96 25.91 -28.04
CA LYS A 98 7.27 25.40 -28.46
C LYS A 98 8.39 26.42 -28.20
N GLU A 99 8.03 27.69 -28.08
CA GLU A 99 8.89 28.83 -27.81
C GLU A 99 9.10 29.07 -26.29
N GLY A 100 8.41 28.29 -25.44
CA GLY A 100 8.54 28.34 -23.98
C GLY A 100 7.60 29.34 -23.27
N ASN A 101 6.69 30.00 -24.01
CA ASN A 101 5.73 30.93 -23.44
C ASN A 101 4.52 30.19 -22.85
N VAL A 102 4.01 30.66 -21.71
CA VAL A 102 2.84 30.06 -21.06
C VAL A 102 1.57 30.37 -21.86
N THR A 103 0.93 29.34 -22.39
CA THR A 103 -0.33 29.41 -23.17
C THR A 103 -1.57 29.16 -22.32
N SER A 104 -1.43 28.48 -21.17
CA SER A 104 -2.53 28.27 -20.22
C SER A 104 -1.97 28.04 -18.83
N THR A 105 -2.63 28.61 -17.81
CA THR A 105 -2.39 28.28 -16.40
C THR A 105 -3.66 27.68 -15.83
N THR A 106 -3.56 26.46 -15.31
CA THR A 106 -4.62 25.81 -14.54
C THR A 106 -4.13 25.54 -13.11
N TYR A 107 -5.04 25.30 -12.19
CA TYR A 107 -4.69 25.01 -10.80
C TYR A 107 -5.40 23.75 -10.34
N THR A 108 -4.70 22.91 -9.58
CA THR A 108 -5.31 21.85 -8.77
C THR A 108 -5.10 22.15 -7.30
N TYR A 109 -5.89 21.51 -6.47
CA TYR A 109 -5.83 21.61 -5.02
C TYR A 109 -5.66 20.21 -4.45
N ASP A 110 -4.62 20.01 -3.66
CA ASP A 110 -4.23 18.71 -3.15
C ASP A 110 -4.34 18.72 -1.62
N ILE A 111 -5.02 17.72 -1.07
CA ILE A 111 -5.24 17.55 0.37
C ILE A 111 -4.04 16.80 0.95
N HIS A 112 -3.46 17.32 2.02
CA HIS A 112 -2.41 16.67 2.80
C HIS A 112 -2.78 16.68 4.28
N CYS A 113 -2.68 15.52 4.93
CA CYS A 113 -2.94 15.41 6.35
C CYS A 113 -2.12 14.26 6.96
N GLY A 114 -1.45 14.50 8.08
CA GLY A 114 -0.72 13.48 8.82
C GLY A 114 -1.64 12.75 9.81
N TYR A 115 -1.51 11.44 9.88
CA TYR A 115 -2.14 10.59 10.87
C TYR A 115 -1.05 9.99 11.75
N SER A 116 -1.25 10.01 13.07
CA SER A 116 -0.32 9.40 14.03
C SER A 116 -1.09 8.61 15.06
N SER A 117 -0.65 7.39 15.36
CA SER A 117 -1.25 6.57 16.42
C SER A 117 -0.17 6.09 17.36
N THR A 118 -0.52 5.92 18.63
CA THR A 118 0.38 5.37 19.64
C THR A 118 -0.27 4.22 20.37
N GLY A 119 0.56 3.33 20.91
CA GLY A 119 0.12 2.24 21.78
C GLY A 119 1.23 1.87 22.75
N THR A 120 0.88 1.10 23.77
CA THR A 120 1.82 0.59 24.75
C THR A 120 1.57 -0.89 24.95
N LEU A 121 2.64 -1.68 24.90
CA LEU A 121 2.63 -3.06 25.38
C LEU A 121 3.25 -3.07 26.77
N SER A 122 2.48 -3.52 27.76
CA SER A 122 3.00 -3.90 29.07
C SER A 122 3.19 -5.42 29.11
N VAL A 123 4.35 -5.87 29.57
CA VAL A 123 4.71 -7.28 29.71
C VAL A 123 4.99 -7.56 31.17
N SER A 124 4.27 -8.51 31.76
CA SER A 124 4.58 -9.05 33.09
C SER A 124 5.13 -10.46 32.94
N ASN A 125 6.25 -10.75 33.59
CA ASN A 125 6.82 -12.09 33.65
C ASN A 125 6.75 -12.60 35.09
N SER A 126 5.86 -13.55 35.36
CA SER A 126 5.66 -14.10 36.70
C SER A 126 6.80 -15.03 37.14
N GLU A 127 7.59 -15.57 36.21
CA GLU A 127 8.74 -16.43 36.54
C GLU A 127 9.93 -15.60 37.05
N THR A 128 10.20 -14.44 36.45
CA THR A 128 11.30 -13.55 36.87
C THR A 128 10.86 -12.44 37.83
N GLY A 129 9.55 -12.15 37.89
CA GLY A 129 8.99 -10.99 38.60
C GLY A 129 9.18 -9.66 37.85
N GLU A 130 9.72 -9.69 36.63
CA GLU A 130 9.99 -8.49 35.85
C GLU A 130 8.73 -7.91 35.20
N ASN A 131 8.70 -6.58 35.08
CA ASN A 131 7.65 -5.86 34.38
C ASN A 131 8.28 -4.86 33.42
N GLU A 132 7.84 -4.88 32.17
CA GLU A 132 8.38 -4.06 31.10
C GLU A 132 7.27 -3.32 30.37
N SER A 133 7.60 -2.15 29.82
CA SER A 133 6.65 -1.36 29.04
C SER A 133 7.32 -0.84 27.77
N TYR A 134 6.66 -1.06 26.64
CA TYR A 134 7.16 -0.71 25.32
C TYR A 134 6.20 0.25 24.64
N PRO A 135 6.59 1.52 24.41
CA PRO A 135 5.80 2.43 23.60
C PRO A 135 5.98 2.15 22.11
N TYR A 136 4.90 2.29 21.37
CA TYR A 136 4.84 2.17 19.92
C TYR A 136 4.19 3.39 19.31
N SER A 137 4.64 3.76 18.12
CA SER A 137 4.06 4.84 17.33
C SER A 137 4.04 4.49 15.86
N GLN A 138 3.00 4.87 15.15
CA GLN A 138 2.90 4.82 13.69
C GLN A 138 2.50 6.19 13.17
N ASN A 139 3.10 6.60 12.06
CA ASN A 139 2.84 7.86 11.42
C ASN A 139 2.76 7.64 9.92
N ASP A 140 1.68 8.10 9.31
CA ASP A 140 1.48 8.08 7.87
C ASP A 140 0.91 9.42 7.40
N ALA A 141 0.99 9.68 6.09
CA ALA A 141 0.43 10.86 5.47
C ALA A 141 -0.67 10.47 4.49
N TYR A 142 -1.85 11.06 4.67
CA TYR A 142 -2.91 11.08 3.68
C TYR A 142 -2.62 12.13 2.62
N SER A 143 -2.78 11.73 1.36
CA SER A 143 -2.68 12.61 0.20
C SER A 143 -3.75 12.28 -0.82
N LYS A 144 -4.52 13.29 -1.25
CA LYS A 144 -5.44 13.17 -2.39
C LYS A 144 -5.33 14.40 -3.26
N THR A 145 -5.07 14.17 -4.54
CA THR A 145 -4.67 15.21 -5.48
C THR A 145 -5.73 15.45 -6.55
N GLY A 146 -5.63 16.60 -7.24
CA GLY A 146 -6.36 16.83 -8.49
C GLY A 146 -7.73 17.49 -8.34
N PHE A 147 -8.07 18.06 -7.18
CA PHE A 147 -9.34 18.79 -7.05
C PHE A 147 -9.29 20.10 -7.83
N SER A 148 -10.37 20.43 -8.53
CA SER A 148 -10.45 21.64 -9.37
C SER A 148 -10.61 22.94 -8.56
N SER A 149 -10.91 22.85 -7.25
CA SER A 149 -11.04 24.00 -6.37
C SER A 149 -10.75 23.63 -4.91
N TYR A 150 -10.33 24.62 -4.11
CA TYR A 150 -10.15 24.47 -2.67
C TYR A 150 -11.43 23.96 -1.98
N SER A 151 -12.59 24.53 -2.34
CA SER A 151 -13.87 24.15 -1.73
C SER A 151 -14.23 22.69 -1.98
N LYS A 152 -13.93 22.14 -3.17
CA LYS A 152 -14.12 20.71 -3.47
C LYS A 152 -13.19 19.83 -2.64
N ALA A 153 -11.90 20.18 -2.57
CA ALA A 153 -10.93 19.48 -1.73
C ALA A 153 -11.36 19.47 -0.24
N ASN A 154 -11.76 20.63 0.28
CA ASN A 154 -12.20 20.77 1.67
C ASN A 154 -13.49 19.99 1.96
N SER A 155 -14.47 20.04 1.06
CA SER A 155 -15.72 19.30 1.22
C SER A 155 -15.48 17.80 1.19
N TYR A 156 -14.66 17.33 0.25
CA TYR A 156 -14.27 15.93 0.16
C TYR A 156 -13.62 15.45 1.47
N TYR A 157 -12.63 16.18 1.98
CA TYR A 157 -11.98 15.79 3.23
C TYR A 157 -12.98 15.74 4.39
N ASN A 158 -13.80 16.78 4.57
CA ASN A 158 -14.71 16.85 5.71
C ASN A 158 -15.80 15.77 5.69
N ASN A 159 -16.26 15.37 4.49
CA ASN A 159 -17.22 14.27 4.34
C ASN A 159 -16.59 12.90 4.64
N ASN A 160 -15.31 12.73 4.33
CA ASN A 160 -14.63 11.44 4.43
C ASN A 160 -13.72 11.29 5.67
N ARG A 161 -13.51 12.35 6.46
CA ARG A 161 -12.50 12.39 7.53
C ARG A 161 -12.61 11.27 8.56
N TYR A 162 -13.81 10.78 8.85
CA TYR A 162 -14.00 9.69 9.80
C TYR A 162 -13.60 8.34 9.22
N ASN A 163 -13.94 8.08 7.95
CA ASN A 163 -13.55 6.86 7.24
C ASN A 163 -12.04 6.82 7.06
N ILE A 164 -11.44 7.94 6.60
CA ILE A 164 -9.98 8.09 6.46
C ILE A 164 -9.30 7.84 7.81
N ARG A 165 -9.78 8.47 8.89
CA ARG A 165 -9.22 8.25 10.23
C ARG A 165 -9.34 6.79 10.68
N ASP A 166 -10.47 6.15 10.45
CA ASP A 166 -10.71 4.77 10.90
C ASP A 166 -9.89 3.74 10.10
N GLU A 167 -9.60 4.02 8.83
CA GLU A 167 -8.62 3.29 8.01
C GLU A 167 -7.23 3.37 8.63
N TYR A 168 -6.69 4.59 8.82
CA TYR A 168 -5.37 4.76 9.44
C TYR A 168 -5.32 4.20 10.86
N ARG A 169 -6.39 4.35 11.66
CA ARG A 169 -6.48 3.74 12.99
C ARG A 169 -6.31 2.22 12.92
N THR A 170 -6.99 1.57 11.98
CA THR A 170 -6.95 0.11 11.83
C THR A 170 -5.58 -0.35 11.32
N ASN A 171 -5.04 0.31 10.29
CA ASN A 171 -3.73 0.02 9.71
C ASN A 171 -2.62 0.21 10.74
N HIS A 172 -2.59 1.35 11.44
CA HIS A 172 -1.62 1.61 12.49
C HIS A 172 -1.74 0.61 13.64
N ARG A 173 -2.95 0.27 14.10
CA ARG A 173 -3.13 -0.73 15.15
C ARG A 173 -2.58 -2.09 14.73
N ASN A 174 -2.89 -2.54 13.51
CA ASN A 174 -2.38 -3.81 12.98
C ASN A 174 -0.86 -3.79 12.83
N ALA A 175 -0.28 -2.68 12.36
CA ALA A 175 1.16 -2.50 12.27
C ALA A 175 1.84 -2.53 13.65
N ILE A 176 1.26 -1.90 14.66
CA ILE A 176 1.76 -1.95 16.05
C ILE A 176 1.68 -3.38 16.58
N VAL A 177 0.57 -4.09 16.39
CA VAL A 177 0.44 -5.50 16.80
C VAL A 177 1.47 -6.38 16.11
N HIS A 178 1.73 -6.17 14.82
CA HIS A 178 2.79 -6.89 14.11
C HIS A 178 4.18 -6.62 14.72
N GLN A 179 4.49 -5.38 15.08
CA GLN A 179 5.74 -5.03 15.78
C GLN A 179 5.82 -5.62 17.19
N ILE A 180 4.68 -5.72 17.89
CA ILE A 180 4.58 -6.42 19.17
C ILE A 180 4.93 -7.89 18.98
N ASN A 181 4.27 -8.59 18.06
CA ASN A 181 4.51 -10.00 17.79
C ASN A 181 5.99 -10.26 17.45
N ASN A 182 6.58 -9.47 16.56
CA ASN A 182 8.00 -9.60 16.22
C ASN A 182 8.91 -9.42 17.45
N ARG A 183 8.59 -8.47 18.34
CA ARG A 183 9.38 -8.21 19.55
C ARG A 183 9.26 -9.36 20.55
N ILE A 184 8.04 -9.76 20.89
CA ILE A 184 7.83 -10.78 21.92
C ILE A 184 8.31 -12.15 21.45
N ASN A 185 8.13 -12.49 20.17
CA ASN A 185 8.63 -13.74 19.62
C ASN A 185 10.16 -13.77 19.60
N ARG A 186 10.82 -12.68 19.20
CA ARG A 186 12.29 -12.60 19.29
C ARG A 186 12.81 -12.74 20.72
N LYS A 187 12.05 -12.23 21.69
CA LYS A 187 12.49 -12.22 23.09
C LYS A 187 12.20 -13.55 23.81
N TYR A 188 11.03 -14.12 23.62
CA TYR A 188 10.53 -15.27 24.40
C TYR A 188 10.16 -16.47 23.54
N GLY A 189 9.76 -16.26 22.28
CA GLY A 189 9.17 -17.31 21.43
C GLY A 189 10.20 -18.19 20.73
N TYR A 190 9.81 -19.44 20.50
CA TYR A 190 10.54 -20.40 19.69
C TYR A 190 9.88 -20.43 18.31
N VAL A 191 10.44 -19.72 17.33
CA VAL A 191 9.72 -19.42 16.08
C VAL A 191 10.15 -20.36 14.96
N PRO A 192 9.27 -21.22 14.41
CA PRO A 192 9.58 -21.97 13.20
C PRO A 192 9.75 -21.04 12.00
N VAL A 193 10.89 -21.13 11.32
CA VAL A 193 11.21 -20.30 10.15
C VAL A 193 11.58 -21.18 8.97
N THR A 194 10.92 -20.94 7.83
CA THR A 194 11.30 -21.50 6.54
C THR A 194 11.72 -20.38 5.57
N LYS A 195 12.97 -20.42 5.12
CA LYS A 195 13.51 -19.49 4.13
C LYS A 195 13.66 -20.21 2.79
N LYS A 196 13.20 -19.61 1.68
CA LYS A 196 13.29 -20.20 0.33
C LYS A 196 14.16 -19.40 -0.64
N ASN A 197 14.14 -18.06 -0.53
CA ASN A 197 14.72 -17.14 -1.52
C ASN A 197 15.61 -16.05 -0.91
N SER A 198 16.02 -16.21 0.35
CA SER A 198 16.89 -15.25 1.05
C SER A 198 18.31 -15.77 1.27
N GLU A 199 18.45 -17.09 1.44
CA GLU A 199 19.74 -17.75 1.64
C GLU A 199 20.30 -18.23 0.29
N HIS A 200 21.60 -18.00 0.07
CA HIS A 200 22.24 -18.30 -1.20
C HIS A 200 23.63 -18.89 -1.03
N PHE A 201 24.10 -19.53 -2.09
CA PHE A 201 25.49 -19.88 -2.31
C PHE A 201 26.07 -19.01 -3.42
N TRP A 202 27.39 -18.82 -3.39
CA TRP A 202 28.13 -18.21 -4.48
C TRP A 202 28.62 -19.29 -5.43
N ILE A 203 28.14 -19.25 -6.67
CA ILE A 203 28.47 -20.22 -7.71
C ILE A 203 29.23 -19.52 -8.83
N ILE A 204 30.31 -20.14 -9.31
CA ILE A 204 31.14 -19.57 -10.38
C ILE A 204 30.30 -19.43 -11.63
N ALA A 205 30.02 -18.23 -12.12
CA ALA A 205 29.17 -17.93 -13.27
C ALA A 205 29.87 -18.03 -14.63
N THR A 206 31.20 -17.96 -14.65
CA THR A 206 31.94 -17.90 -15.91
C THR A 206 31.89 -19.24 -16.63
N LYS A 207 31.16 -19.31 -17.75
CA LYS A 207 30.97 -20.52 -18.57
C LYS A 207 32.23 -21.30 -18.93
N LYS A 208 33.35 -20.62 -19.18
CA LYS A 208 34.62 -21.25 -19.59
C LYS A 208 35.50 -21.69 -18.41
N HIS A 209 35.18 -21.27 -17.18
CA HIS A 209 35.99 -21.57 -16.01
C HIS A 209 35.96 -23.08 -15.72
N PRO A 210 37.12 -23.72 -15.44
CA PRO A 210 37.21 -25.18 -15.29
C PRO A 210 36.31 -25.73 -14.18
N GLU A 211 36.06 -24.95 -13.12
CA GLU A 211 35.16 -25.36 -12.03
C GLU A 211 33.67 -25.09 -12.28
N ARG A 212 33.25 -24.44 -13.38
CA ARG A 212 31.83 -24.03 -13.55
C ARG A 212 30.86 -25.19 -13.35
N THR A 213 31.02 -26.26 -14.14
CA THR A 213 30.10 -27.40 -14.16
C THR A 213 30.05 -28.10 -12.80
N LYS A 214 31.20 -28.35 -12.20
CA LYS A 214 31.25 -29.06 -10.91
C LYS A 214 30.74 -28.20 -9.74
N HIS A 215 30.89 -26.88 -9.80
CA HIS A 215 30.26 -25.95 -8.85
C HIS A 215 28.74 -25.95 -8.97
N GLU A 216 28.20 -26.00 -10.20
CA GLU A 216 26.76 -26.13 -10.45
C GLU A 216 26.22 -27.47 -9.92
N GLU A 217 26.91 -28.58 -10.22
CA GLU A 217 26.56 -29.92 -9.71
C GLU A 217 26.54 -29.95 -8.18
N ALA A 218 27.57 -29.38 -7.54
CA ALA A 218 27.64 -29.30 -6.08
C ALA A 218 26.50 -28.46 -5.50
N TYR A 219 26.15 -27.34 -6.13
CA TYR A 219 25.01 -26.54 -5.71
C TYR A 219 23.69 -27.32 -5.79
N GLU A 220 23.38 -27.93 -6.94
CA GLU A 220 22.11 -28.65 -7.11
C GLU A 220 21.99 -29.83 -6.13
N ALA A 221 23.10 -30.50 -5.84
CA ALA A 221 23.13 -31.55 -4.83
C ALA A 221 22.88 -31.01 -3.41
N VAL A 222 23.62 -29.97 -2.99
CA VAL A 222 23.43 -29.37 -1.66
C VAL A 222 22.03 -28.79 -1.51
N LYS A 223 21.49 -28.13 -2.54
CA LYS A 223 20.12 -27.61 -2.58
C LYS A 223 19.09 -28.72 -2.39
N THR A 224 19.26 -29.86 -3.07
CA THR A 224 18.39 -31.03 -2.94
C THR A 224 18.43 -31.62 -1.54
N ILE A 225 19.64 -31.69 -0.94
CA ILE A 225 19.83 -32.18 0.43
C ILE A 225 19.12 -31.23 1.43
N PHE A 226 19.34 -29.93 1.30
CA PHE A 226 18.78 -28.92 2.20
C PHE A 226 17.27 -28.75 2.04
N ALA A 227 16.70 -29.08 0.88
CA ALA A 227 15.24 -29.08 0.69
C ALA A 227 14.50 -30.05 1.62
N LYS A 228 15.19 -31.10 2.11
CA LYS A 228 14.68 -32.08 3.09
C LYS A 228 14.67 -31.54 4.53
N MET A 229 15.31 -30.40 4.77
CA MET A 229 15.40 -29.80 6.10
C MET A 229 14.05 -29.27 6.54
N GLU A 230 13.56 -29.80 7.66
CA GLU A 230 12.38 -29.32 8.37
C GLU A 230 12.78 -28.89 9.80
N TYR A 231 12.03 -27.96 10.38
CA TYR A 231 12.39 -27.35 11.66
C TYR A 231 12.16 -28.28 12.85
N ASP A 232 11.38 -29.33 12.69
CA ASP A 232 10.93 -30.27 13.72
C ASP A 232 11.56 -31.66 13.56
N GLN A 233 12.46 -31.84 12.57
CA GLN A 233 13.08 -33.12 12.25
C GLN A 233 14.60 -33.10 12.46
N PRO A 234 15.21 -34.20 12.97
CA PRO A 234 16.66 -34.29 13.14
C PRO A 234 17.46 -34.09 11.83
N ILE A 235 18.63 -33.46 11.94
CA ILE A 235 19.48 -33.11 10.78
C ILE A 235 20.70 -34.01 10.59
N ASP A 236 20.86 -35.10 11.37
CA ASP A 236 22.03 -35.99 11.27
C ASP A 236 22.19 -36.61 9.87
N GLY A 237 21.07 -36.98 9.24
CA GLY A 237 21.06 -37.48 7.86
C GLY A 237 21.54 -36.41 6.86
N ILE A 238 21.05 -35.18 7.01
CA ILE A 238 21.44 -34.03 6.19
C ILE A 238 22.94 -33.74 6.36
N ALA A 239 23.44 -33.73 7.59
CA ALA A 239 24.85 -33.49 7.89
C ALA A 239 25.76 -34.57 7.27
N THR A 240 25.28 -35.81 7.19
CA THR A 240 26.00 -36.92 6.56
C THR A 240 26.01 -36.78 5.04
N GLU A 241 24.86 -36.50 4.43
CA GLU A 241 24.71 -36.37 2.98
C GLU A 241 25.48 -35.18 2.39
N VAL A 242 25.58 -34.07 3.13
CA VAL A 242 26.28 -32.85 2.65
C VAL A 242 27.80 -32.94 2.80
N LYS A 243 28.31 -33.85 3.63
CA LYS A 243 29.74 -33.95 3.94
C LYS A 243 30.65 -34.04 2.68
N PRO A 244 30.36 -34.89 1.67
CA PRO A 244 31.19 -34.96 0.47
C PRO A 244 31.29 -33.63 -0.29
N TRP A 245 30.27 -32.77 -0.21
CA TRP A 245 30.24 -31.47 -0.87
C TRP A 245 31.04 -30.42 -0.08
N ILE A 246 31.05 -30.50 1.25
CA ILE A 246 32.00 -29.73 2.08
C ILE A 246 33.44 -30.11 1.72
N ASP A 247 33.72 -31.41 1.59
CA ASP A 247 35.05 -31.91 1.20
C ASP A 247 35.44 -31.41 -0.20
N TYR A 248 34.49 -31.40 -1.15
CA TYR A 248 34.69 -30.82 -2.48
C TYR A 248 35.04 -29.33 -2.45
N PHE A 249 34.26 -28.49 -1.75
CA PHE A 249 34.55 -27.05 -1.68
C PHE A 249 35.91 -26.76 -1.00
N ASN A 250 36.31 -27.58 -0.01
CA ASN A 250 37.65 -27.49 0.57
C ASN A 250 38.74 -27.79 -0.47
N ASP A 251 38.62 -28.89 -1.21
CA ASP A 251 39.55 -29.25 -2.28
C ASP A 251 39.66 -28.13 -3.32
N VAL A 252 38.53 -27.59 -3.79
CA VAL A 252 38.50 -26.44 -4.71
C VAL A 252 39.33 -25.28 -4.17
N ALA A 253 39.15 -24.89 -2.91
CA ALA A 253 39.90 -23.78 -2.34
C ALA A 253 41.43 -24.02 -2.37
N THR A 254 41.88 -25.26 -2.19
CA THR A 254 43.31 -25.63 -2.23
C THR A 254 43.90 -25.64 -3.64
N ARG A 255 43.11 -26.03 -4.65
CA ARG A 255 43.55 -26.09 -6.06
C ARG A 255 43.79 -24.71 -6.68
N PHE A 256 43.31 -23.64 -6.04
CA PHE A 256 43.47 -22.26 -6.48
C PHE A 256 44.25 -21.42 -5.45
N PRO A 257 45.58 -21.60 -5.28
CA PRO A 257 46.34 -20.99 -4.17
C PRO A 257 46.83 -19.55 -4.43
N ASN A 258 46.96 -19.13 -5.69
CA ASN A 258 47.55 -17.83 -6.04
C ASN A 258 46.84 -16.62 -5.41
N ASP A 259 47.59 -15.55 -5.14
CA ASP A 259 47.05 -14.32 -4.51
C ASP A 259 46.35 -13.37 -5.49
N ASP A 260 46.06 -13.82 -6.71
CA ASP A 260 45.36 -13.01 -7.69
C ASP A 260 43.84 -12.98 -7.46
N LYS A 261 43.18 -11.94 -7.99
CA LYS A 261 41.74 -11.71 -7.80
C LYS A 261 40.86 -12.88 -8.23
N LYS A 262 41.24 -13.68 -9.23
CA LYS A 262 40.41 -14.79 -9.73
C LYS A 262 40.45 -15.97 -8.76
N HIS A 263 41.64 -16.36 -8.34
CA HIS A 263 41.81 -17.41 -7.32
C HIS A 263 41.17 -17.01 -5.99
N LYS A 264 41.33 -15.74 -5.57
CA LYS A 264 40.63 -15.17 -4.41
C LYS A 264 39.12 -15.33 -4.50
N LYS A 265 38.49 -15.15 -5.66
CA LYS A 265 37.04 -15.34 -5.84
C LYS A 265 36.61 -16.80 -5.72
N VAL A 266 37.39 -17.74 -6.27
CA VAL A 266 37.11 -19.18 -6.18
C VAL A 266 37.19 -19.65 -4.73
N ARG A 267 38.24 -19.25 -4.00
CA ARG A 267 38.38 -19.52 -2.56
C ARG A 267 37.27 -18.87 -1.75
N TYR A 268 36.93 -17.61 -2.06
CA TYR A 268 35.83 -16.90 -1.39
C TYR A 268 34.51 -17.66 -1.54
N ALA A 269 34.13 -18.05 -2.76
CA ALA A 269 32.90 -18.79 -3.00
C ALA A 269 32.87 -20.11 -2.21
N SER A 270 33.98 -20.85 -2.22
CA SER A 270 34.11 -22.11 -1.47
C SER A 270 34.00 -21.91 0.04
N TYR A 271 34.76 -20.97 0.63
CA TYR A 271 34.72 -20.72 2.06
C TYR A 271 33.37 -20.16 2.52
N TYR A 272 32.73 -19.32 1.71
CA TYR A 272 31.39 -18.80 1.98
C TYR A 272 30.37 -19.93 2.02
N ASN A 273 30.35 -20.78 0.99
CA ASN A 273 29.39 -21.87 0.91
C ASN A 273 29.56 -22.85 2.07
N ILE A 274 30.80 -23.16 2.46
CA ILE A 274 31.06 -24.02 3.62
C ILE A 274 30.61 -23.37 4.94
N ALA A 275 30.91 -22.08 5.15
CA ALA A 275 30.46 -21.36 6.34
C ALA A 275 28.93 -21.36 6.45
N GLN A 276 28.23 -21.09 5.35
CA GLN A 276 26.78 -21.12 5.24
C GLN A 276 26.20 -22.52 5.53
N ILE A 277 26.80 -23.58 4.98
CA ILE A 277 26.41 -24.97 5.27
C ILE A 277 26.53 -25.25 6.78
N TYR A 278 27.68 -24.94 7.39
CA TYR A 278 27.87 -25.19 8.82
C TYR A 278 26.96 -24.37 9.73
N MET A 279 26.60 -23.14 9.34
CA MET A 279 25.61 -22.33 10.06
C MET A 279 24.26 -23.03 10.12
N PHE A 280 23.80 -23.64 9.02
CA PHE A 280 22.51 -24.34 8.98
C PHE A 280 22.56 -25.78 9.48
N LEU A 281 23.74 -26.36 9.67
CA LEU A 281 23.91 -27.64 10.36
C LEU A 281 24.06 -27.51 11.88
N ASP A 282 23.77 -26.33 12.45
CA ASP A 282 23.97 -26.03 13.87
C ASP A 282 25.40 -26.26 14.37
N LYS A 283 26.39 -25.98 13.50
CA LYS A 283 27.83 -26.07 13.81
C LYS A 283 28.49 -24.69 13.74
N PRO A 284 28.07 -23.71 14.56
CA PRO A 284 28.57 -22.34 14.49
C PRO A 284 30.08 -22.22 14.70
N ALA A 285 30.67 -23.05 15.58
CA ALA A 285 32.13 -23.07 15.76
C ALA A 285 32.88 -23.43 14.45
N LYS A 286 32.35 -24.38 13.67
CA LYS A 286 32.90 -24.69 12.35
C LYS A 286 32.66 -23.58 11.34
N ALA A 287 31.49 -22.94 11.36
CA ALA A 287 31.24 -21.78 10.53
C ALA A 287 32.27 -20.65 10.79
N LYS A 288 32.62 -20.39 12.06
CA LYS A 288 33.67 -19.43 12.43
C LYS A 288 35.04 -19.76 11.82
N GLU A 289 35.47 -21.02 11.88
CA GLU A 289 36.74 -21.45 11.26
C GLU A 289 36.80 -21.08 9.76
N TYR A 290 35.69 -21.20 9.04
CA TYR A 290 35.61 -20.82 7.62
C TYR A 290 35.41 -19.32 7.39
N ALA A 291 34.75 -18.64 8.32
CA ALA A 291 34.62 -17.20 8.31
C ALA A 291 35.98 -16.49 8.49
N GLU A 292 36.86 -17.04 9.31
CA GLU A 292 38.24 -16.57 9.43
C GLU A 292 39.03 -16.78 8.13
N LYS A 293 38.82 -17.91 7.43
CA LYS A 293 39.39 -18.13 6.09
C LYS A 293 38.88 -17.13 5.06
N LEU A 294 37.60 -16.71 5.12
CA LEU A 294 37.06 -15.64 4.28
C LEU A 294 37.78 -14.31 4.52
N ILE A 295 38.03 -13.96 5.78
CA ILE A 295 38.75 -12.73 6.14
C ILE A 295 40.20 -12.80 5.67
N ALA A 296 40.87 -13.92 5.90
CA ALA A 296 42.25 -14.15 5.48
C ALA A 296 42.41 -14.15 3.94
N ASN A 297 41.39 -14.58 3.21
CA ASN A 297 41.39 -14.60 1.74
C ASN A 297 41.36 -13.19 1.10
N ASP A 298 40.96 -12.16 1.85
CA ASP A 298 41.07 -10.74 1.44
C ASP A 298 40.37 -10.39 0.11
N TYR A 299 39.23 -11.04 -0.19
CA TYR A 299 38.37 -10.67 -1.32
C TYR A 299 37.19 -9.79 -0.87
N ASP A 300 36.37 -10.31 0.06
CA ASP A 300 35.33 -9.58 0.75
C ASP A 300 35.31 -10.01 2.23
N LYS A 301 35.91 -9.17 3.08
CA LYS A 301 36.01 -9.44 4.52
C LYS A 301 34.69 -9.24 5.26
N LYS A 302 33.71 -8.55 4.66
CA LYS A 302 32.45 -8.20 5.35
C LYS A 302 31.63 -9.45 5.62
N ASP A 303 31.57 -10.38 4.68
CA ASP A 303 30.86 -11.65 4.88
C ASP A 303 31.49 -12.50 5.99
N GLY A 304 32.83 -12.59 6.03
CA GLY A 304 33.51 -13.30 7.12
C GLY A 304 33.22 -12.68 8.48
N LYS A 305 33.24 -11.35 8.60
CA LYS A 305 32.86 -10.66 9.84
C LYS A 305 31.38 -10.90 10.21
N ARG A 306 30.48 -10.94 9.22
CA ARG A 306 29.07 -11.25 9.44
C ARG A 306 28.90 -12.67 9.98
N PHE A 307 29.51 -13.67 9.35
CA PHE A 307 29.43 -15.06 9.81
C PHE A 307 30.00 -15.26 11.21
N ILE A 308 31.11 -14.59 11.56
CA ILE A 308 31.64 -14.65 12.94
C ILE A 308 30.59 -14.14 13.93
N LYS A 309 29.97 -12.99 13.63
CA LYS A 309 28.93 -12.41 14.49
C LYS A 309 27.72 -13.35 14.62
N GLU A 310 27.18 -13.83 13.50
CA GLU A 310 26.01 -14.75 13.50
C GLU A 310 26.31 -16.06 14.22
N ALA A 311 27.53 -16.60 14.07
CA ALA A 311 27.95 -17.80 14.77
C ALA A 311 28.12 -17.57 16.27
N ASP A 312 28.64 -16.42 16.69
CA ASP A 312 28.75 -16.05 18.11
C ASP A 312 27.36 -15.84 18.75
N GLU A 313 26.44 -15.21 18.01
CA GLU A 313 25.04 -15.09 18.41
C GLU A 313 24.41 -16.48 18.59
N LEU A 314 24.54 -17.38 17.61
CA LEU A 314 23.98 -18.73 17.70
C LEU A 314 24.61 -19.58 18.83
N ILE A 315 25.92 -19.43 19.10
CA ILE A 315 26.58 -20.09 20.25
C ILE A 315 25.97 -19.60 21.56
N ASN A 316 25.77 -18.29 21.69
CA ASN A 316 25.15 -17.69 22.86
C ASN A 316 23.70 -18.14 23.01
N ASP A 317 22.94 -18.18 21.91
CA ASP A 317 21.54 -18.63 21.92
C ASP A 317 21.43 -20.09 22.36
N PHE A 318 22.29 -20.99 21.87
CA PHE A 318 22.37 -22.37 22.36
C PHE A 318 22.69 -22.46 23.85
N ALA A 319 23.60 -21.61 24.34
CA ALA A 319 23.96 -21.59 25.76
C ALA A 319 22.80 -21.13 26.64
N ILE A 320 22.12 -20.04 26.28
CA ILE A 320 21.00 -19.47 27.04
C ILE A 320 19.79 -20.42 27.00
N ASN A 321 19.51 -21.03 25.84
CA ASN A 321 18.38 -21.95 25.66
C ASN A 321 18.66 -23.38 26.14
N GLN A 322 19.89 -23.69 26.54
CA GLN A 322 20.32 -25.03 26.99
C GLN A 322 20.07 -26.15 25.97
N ILE A 323 20.15 -25.83 24.68
CA ILE A 323 19.98 -26.78 23.57
C ILE A 323 21.18 -26.74 22.63
N LYS A 324 21.30 -27.72 21.74
CA LYS A 324 22.41 -27.84 20.78
C LYS A 324 21.96 -27.86 19.33
N THR A 325 20.67 -27.77 19.10
CA THR A 325 20.08 -27.75 17.76
C THR A 325 18.84 -26.86 17.73
N ARG A 326 18.58 -26.27 16.57
CA ARG A 326 17.36 -25.53 16.23
C ARG A 326 16.31 -26.42 15.59
N HIS A 327 16.50 -27.74 15.59
CA HIS A 327 15.61 -28.70 14.98
C HIS A 327 14.88 -29.53 16.03
N PHE A 328 13.71 -29.07 16.46
CA PHE A 328 12.89 -29.70 17.49
C PHE A 328 11.42 -29.28 17.35
N GLU A 329 10.53 -30.06 17.94
CA GLU A 329 9.08 -29.80 17.94
C GLU A 329 8.75 -28.51 18.71
N VAL A 330 7.91 -27.67 18.11
CA VAL A 330 7.41 -26.43 18.71
C VAL A 330 5.90 -26.54 18.80
N VAL A 331 5.37 -26.45 20.03
CA VAL A 331 3.92 -26.51 20.29
C VAL A 331 3.39 -25.10 20.55
N THR A 332 2.45 -24.65 19.71
CA THR A 332 1.72 -23.40 19.87
C THR A 332 0.23 -23.71 19.84
N GLU A 333 -0.49 -23.39 20.91
CA GLU A 333 -1.93 -23.68 21.03
C GLU A 333 -2.69 -22.56 21.75
N ASP A 334 -4.00 -22.45 21.52
CA ASP A 334 -4.88 -21.53 22.24
C ASP A 334 -5.86 -22.31 23.13
N LEU A 335 -5.58 -22.32 24.43
CA LEU A 335 -6.36 -22.96 25.49
C LEU A 335 -7.25 -21.96 26.25
N SER A 336 -7.35 -20.71 25.78
CA SER A 336 -8.11 -19.66 26.48
C SER A 336 -9.63 -19.86 26.44
N ASN A 337 -10.15 -20.77 25.61
CA ASN A 337 -11.59 -21.04 25.42
C ASN A 337 -12.44 -19.79 25.13
N GLU A 338 -11.79 -18.78 24.55
CA GLU A 338 -12.35 -17.47 24.33
C GLU A 338 -13.17 -17.53 23.01
N PRO A 339 -14.48 -17.22 22.99
CA PRO A 339 -15.35 -17.47 21.82
C PRO A 339 -14.82 -16.73 20.60
N ASP A 340 -14.71 -17.39 19.44
CA ASP A 340 -14.24 -16.76 18.21
C ASP A 340 -15.04 -15.47 17.94
N VAL A 341 -14.40 -14.33 18.13
CA VAL A 341 -14.94 -13.06 17.68
C VAL A 341 -14.71 -13.06 16.19
N GLN A 342 -15.79 -13.24 15.42
CA GLN A 342 -15.74 -13.06 13.96
C GLN A 342 -15.04 -11.73 13.70
N GLU A 343 -13.90 -11.78 13.01
CA GLU A 343 -13.25 -10.56 12.56
C GLU A 343 -14.30 -9.77 11.78
N VAL A 344 -14.52 -8.51 12.17
CA VAL A 344 -15.07 -7.55 11.22
C VAL A 344 -14.01 -7.47 10.13
N ILE A 345 -14.20 -8.27 9.08
CA ILE A 345 -13.49 -8.13 7.81
C ILE A 345 -13.82 -6.69 7.40
N VAL A 346 -12.88 -5.78 7.63
CA VAL A 346 -12.86 -4.56 6.84
C VAL A 346 -12.56 -5.08 5.46
N ALA A 347 -13.62 -5.22 4.66
CA ALA A 347 -13.52 -5.64 3.29
C ALA A 347 -12.38 -4.83 2.66
N ASP A 348 -11.49 -5.52 1.93
CA ASP A 348 -10.57 -4.86 1.01
C ASP A 348 -11.38 -3.79 0.28
N ALA A 349 -10.88 -2.56 0.30
CA ALA A 349 -11.58 -1.40 -0.23
C ALA A 349 -12.24 -1.79 -1.56
N PRO A 350 -13.59 -1.79 -1.64
CA PRO A 350 -14.25 -2.13 -2.88
C PRO A 350 -13.70 -1.18 -3.94
N MET A 351 -13.25 -1.79 -5.04
CA MET A 351 -12.91 -1.14 -6.30
C MET A 351 -13.93 -0.02 -6.57
N GLU A 352 -13.46 1.24 -6.54
CA GLU A 352 -14.24 2.50 -6.68
C GLU A 352 -15.77 2.32 -6.65
N GLU A 353 -16.34 2.08 -5.47
CA GLU A 353 -17.77 2.33 -5.29
C GLU A 353 -17.95 3.86 -5.34
N THR A 354 -18.54 4.35 -6.43
CA THR A 354 -18.90 5.77 -6.56
C THR A 354 -19.73 6.18 -5.33
N GLU A 355 -19.19 7.09 -4.52
CA GLU A 355 -19.80 7.62 -3.29
C GLU A 355 -21.30 7.90 -3.53
N LYS A 356 -22.20 7.36 -2.69
CA LYS A 356 -23.66 7.52 -2.84
C LYS A 356 -24.24 8.43 -1.75
N ALA A 357 -25.07 9.38 -2.15
CA ALA A 357 -25.83 10.25 -1.25
C ALA A 357 -27.22 9.68 -1.00
N VAL A 358 -27.71 9.78 0.24
CA VAL A 358 -29.11 9.49 0.58
C VAL A 358 -29.99 10.60 0.03
N ALA A 359 -31.09 10.21 -0.63
CA ALA A 359 -31.99 11.12 -1.31
C ALA A 359 -33.47 10.72 -1.12
N PHE A 360 -34.35 11.67 -1.35
CA PHE A 360 -35.78 11.46 -1.48
C PHE A 360 -36.20 11.89 -2.89
N LEU A 361 -36.66 10.93 -3.69
CA LEU A 361 -37.32 11.19 -4.96
C LEU A 361 -38.77 11.56 -4.70
N ILE A 362 -39.22 12.66 -5.30
CA ILE A 362 -40.64 13.03 -5.34
C ILE A 362 -41.12 12.83 -6.78
N THR A 363 -42.05 11.90 -6.97
CA THR A 363 -42.59 11.53 -8.30
C THR A 363 -43.60 12.57 -8.81
N ALA A 364 -43.94 12.51 -10.09
CA ALA A 364 -45.02 13.31 -10.68
C ALA A 364 -46.37 13.13 -9.94
N ALA A 365 -46.61 11.94 -9.37
CA ALA A 365 -47.80 11.62 -8.57
C ALA A 365 -47.76 12.18 -7.12
N ASN A 366 -46.66 12.83 -6.71
CA ASN A 366 -46.35 13.26 -5.33
C ASN A 366 -46.01 12.13 -4.35
N ASP A 367 -45.68 10.94 -4.84
CA ASP A 367 -45.13 9.90 -3.97
C ASP A 367 -43.70 10.27 -3.58
N THR A 368 -43.36 10.01 -2.33
CA THR A 368 -42.00 10.21 -1.81
C THR A 368 -41.33 8.86 -1.61
N VAL A 369 -40.23 8.64 -2.33
CA VAL A 369 -39.45 7.40 -2.28
C VAL A 369 -38.06 7.71 -1.76
N GLN A 370 -37.68 7.07 -0.64
CA GLN A 370 -36.32 7.14 -0.15
C GLN A 370 -35.42 6.28 -1.03
N THR A 371 -34.28 6.82 -1.45
CA THR A 371 -33.36 6.22 -2.41
C THR A 371 -31.92 6.66 -2.13
N THR A 372 -30.96 6.13 -2.87
CA THR A 372 -29.61 6.69 -2.96
C THR A 372 -29.24 7.04 -4.39
N VAL A 373 -28.26 7.92 -4.57
CA VAL A 373 -27.78 8.38 -5.89
C VAL A 373 -26.27 8.58 -5.82
N SER A 374 -25.51 8.13 -6.83
CA SER A 374 -24.06 8.34 -6.82
C SER A 374 -23.71 9.81 -7.08
N VAL A 375 -22.62 10.29 -6.47
CA VAL A 375 -22.13 11.66 -6.64
C VAL A 375 -21.79 11.95 -8.11
N ASP A 376 -21.28 10.95 -8.83
CA ASP A 376 -21.01 11.02 -10.25
C ASP A 376 -22.29 11.18 -11.08
N GLU A 377 -23.35 10.46 -10.71
CA GLU A 377 -24.64 10.57 -11.35
C GLU A 377 -25.18 11.99 -11.18
N LEU A 378 -25.10 12.58 -9.97
CA LEU A 378 -25.57 13.95 -9.70
C LEU A 378 -25.01 15.02 -10.65
N MET A 379 -23.81 14.80 -11.18
CA MET A 379 -23.14 15.71 -12.12
C MET A 379 -23.50 15.43 -13.60
N LYS A 380 -24.21 14.33 -13.89
CA LYS A 380 -24.55 13.85 -15.23
C LYS A 380 -26.06 13.74 -15.46
N MET A 381 -26.88 13.75 -14.40
CA MET A 381 -28.35 13.67 -14.51
C MET A 381 -28.87 14.73 -15.49
N SER A 382 -29.79 14.29 -16.34
CA SER A 382 -30.42 15.13 -17.36
C SER A 382 -31.87 14.70 -17.54
N ALA A 383 -32.27 14.21 -18.72
CA ALA A 383 -33.60 13.63 -18.95
C ALA A 383 -33.85 12.36 -18.11
N LYS A 384 -32.78 11.71 -17.64
CA LYS A 384 -32.80 10.49 -16.84
C LYS A 384 -31.82 10.59 -15.67
N ALA A 385 -32.06 9.79 -14.63
CA ALA A 385 -31.17 9.61 -13.50
C ALA A 385 -31.14 8.16 -13.03
N ASN A 386 -29.97 7.65 -12.66
CA ASN A 386 -29.81 6.35 -12.03
C ASN A 386 -29.84 6.46 -10.50
N LEU A 387 -30.86 5.86 -9.90
CA LEU A 387 -31.03 5.80 -8.45
C LEU A 387 -30.83 4.37 -7.95
N PHE A 388 -30.60 4.18 -6.66
CA PHE A 388 -30.42 2.86 -6.07
C PHE A 388 -31.31 2.67 -4.85
N ASP A 389 -31.93 1.49 -4.75
CA ASP A 389 -32.73 1.09 -3.60
C ASP A 389 -31.86 0.72 -2.38
N ARG A 390 -32.50 0.21 -1.32
CA ARG A 390 -31.79 -0.22 -0.08
C ARG A 390 -30.87 -1.42 -0.28
N ASP A 391 -31.14 -2.23 -1.30
CA ASP A 391 -30.38 -3.44 -1.64
C ASP A 391 -29.34 -3.17 -2.75
N ASN A 392 -29.12 -1.88 -3.08
CA ASN A 392 -28.17 -1.40 -4.07
C ASN A 392 -28.54 -1.71 -5.54
N ASN A 393 -29.80 -2.05 -5.82
CA ASN A 393 -30.25 -2.29 -7.20
C ASN A 393 -30.48 -0.96 -7.93
N PRO A 394 -29.90 -0.77 -9.13
CA PRO A 394 -30.11 0.43 -9.90
C PRO A 394 -31.53 0.48 -10.49
N THR A 395 -32.16 1.64 -10.39
CA THR A 395 -33.43 1.99 -11.03
C THR A 395 -33.22 3.27 -11.82
N GLU A 396 -33.45 3.20 -13.13
CA GLU A 396 -33.45 4.38 -13.98
C GLU A 396 -34.81 5.10 -13.85
N ILE A 397 -34.76 6.40 -13.57
CA ILE A 397 -35.94 7.27 -13.53
C ILE A 397 -35.87 8.34 -14.60
N ALA A 398 -37.01 8.72 -15.14
CA ALA A 398 -37.11 9.80 -16.10
C ALA A 398 -37.54 11.11 -15.42
N ALA A 399 -36.97 12.23 -15.87
CA ALA A 399 -37.31 13.56 -15.38
C ALA A 399 -38.79 13.89 -15.64
N GLN A 400 -39.37 13.42 -16.75
CA GLN A 400 -40.79 13.62 -17.08
C GLN A 400 -41.75 12.99 -16.05
N ASP A 401 -41.30 11.95 -15.35
CA ASP A 401 -42.10 11.21 -14.35
C ASP A 401 -41.77 11.65 -12.91
N SER A 402 -40.99 12.72 -12.77
CA SER A 402 -40.41 13.20 -11.50
C SER A 402 -40.69 14.68 -11.27
N LYS A 403 -40.71 15.10 -10.01
CA LYS A 403 -40.77 16.53 -9.63
C LYS A 403 -39.44 17.05 -9.16
N LYS A 404 -38.82 16.34 -8.22
CA LYS A 404 -37.52 16.70 -7.66
C LYS A 404 -36.87 15.55 -6.92
N ILE A 405 -35.56 15.66 -6.72
CA ILE A 405 -34.76 14.84 -5.83
C ILE A 405 -34.22 15.76 -4.73
N VAL A 406 -34.42 15.39 -3.48
CA VAL A 406 -33.92 16.12 -2.32
C VAL A 406 -32.87 15.28 -1.62
N LEU A 407 -31.64 15.77 -1.56
CA LEU A 407 -30.57 15.10 -0.82
C LEU A 407 -30.70 15.40 0.66
N THR A 408 -30.26 14.47 1.52
CA THR A 408 -30.20 14.71 2.97
C THR A 408 -29.26 15.85 3.35
N THR A 409 -28.34 16.24 2.45
CA THR A 409 -27.47 17.41 2.58
C THR A 409 -28.20 18.75 2.39
N GLY A 410 -29.46 18.73 1.94
CA GLY A 410 -30.26 19.92 1.63
C GLY A 410 -30.17 20.37 0.18
N ASP A 411 -29.24 19.82 -0.62
CA ASP A 411 -29.20 20.05 -2.06
C ASP A 411 -30.49 19.52 -2.72
N THR A 412 -31.07 20.30 -3.63
CA THR A 412 -32.29 19.93 -4.36
C THR A 412 -32.02 19.93 -5.86
N PHE A 413 -32.50 18.89 -6.54
CA PHE A 413 -32.52 18.79 -7.98
C PHE A 413 -33.98 18.82 -8.45
N GLU A 414 -34.39 19.92 -9.07
CA GLU A 414 -35.73 20.07 -9.61
C GLU A 414 -35.80 19.58 -11.06
N VAL A 415 -37.03 19.39 -11.55
CA VAL A 415 -37.27 19.15 -12.97
C VAL A 415 -37.63 20.46 -13.67
N ALA A 416 -36.81 20.86 -14.64
CA ALA A 416 -37.05 22.03 -15.47
C ALA A 416 -36.98 21.67 -16.96
N SER A 417 -37.92 22.20 -17.74
CA SER A 417 -37.95 22.03 -19.20
C SER A 417 -37.16 23.14 -19.88
N PHE A 418 -36.16 22.79 -20.69
CA PHE A 418 -35.40 23.76 -21.50
C PHE A 418 -34.64 23.03 -22.62
N THR A 419 -34.23 23.76 -23.66
CA THR A 419 -33.33 23.22 -24.70
C THR A 419 -31.89 23.32 -24.19
N SER A 420 -31.24 22.16 -23.99
CA SER A 420 -29.86 22.13 -23.49
C SER A 420 -28.85 22.36 -24.61
N ALA A 421 -27.92 23.28 -24.37
CA ALA A 421 -26.77 23.51 -25.24
C ALA A 421 -25.69 22.43 -25.07
N VAL A 422 -25.71 21.65 -23.98
CA VAL A 422 -24.71 20.62 -23.69
C VAL A 422 -25.15 19.20 -24.05
N ALA A 423 -26.45 18.97 -24.25
CA ALA A 423 -27.02 17.67 -24.67
C ALA A 423 -27.37 17.59 -26.18
N SER A 424 -27.09 18.63 -26.96
CA SER A 424 -27.33 18.69 -28.43
C SER A 424 -28.80 18.43 -28.85
N GLU A 425 -29.76 19.03 -28.16
CA GLU A 425 -31.18 18.82 -28.40
C GLU A 425 -31.81 19.92 -29.28
N SER A 426 -32.87 19.57 -30.02
CA SER A 426 -33.60 20.47 -30.92
C SER A 426 -34.85 21.12 -30.30
N ALA A 427 -35.28 20.67 -29.12
CA ALA A 427 -36.50 21.14 -28.45
C ALA A 427 -36.33 21.17 -26.93
N ALA A 428 -37.21 21.91 -26.25
CA ALA A 428 -37.24 21.95 -24.80
C ALA A 428 -37.84 20.65 -24.24
N ALA A 429 -37.17 20.05 -23.27
CA ALA A 429 -37.61 18.82 -22.61
C ALA A 429 -37.28 18.84 -21.11
N PRO A 430 -38.06 18.13 -20.26
CA PRO A 430 -37.82 18.05 -18.82
C PRO A 430 -36.46 17.43 -18.48
N LYS A 431 -35.71 18.05 -17.57
CA LYS A 431 -34.40 17.57 -17.11
C LYS A 431 -34.23 17.83 -15.63
N PHE A 432 -33.49 16.95 -14.96
CA PHE A 432 -33.01 17.19 -13.61
C PHE A 432 -31.97 18.32 -13.60
N VAL A 433 -32.18 19.32 -12.77
CA VAL A 433 -31.32 20.49 -12.64
C VAL A 433 -31.11 20.83 -11.17
N LYS A 434 -29.87 21.07 -10.77
CA LYS A 434 -29.55 21.47 -9.39
C LYS A 434 -30.03 22.89 -9.14
N THR A 435 -30.80 23.10 -8.08
CA THR A 435 -31.24 24.44 -7.67
C THR A 435 -30.06 25.24 -7.11
N VAL A 436 -29.73 26.35 -7.77
CA VAL A 436 -28.72 27.31 -7.31
C VAL A 436 -29.39 28.46 -6.55
N TYR A 437 -30.54 28.90 -7.04
CA TYR A 437 -31.37 29.93 -6.41
C TYR A 437 -32.83 29.74 -6.80
N GLN A 438 -33.71 29.74 -5.80
CA GLN A 438 -35.16 29.69 -6.00
C GLN A 438 -35.75 31.06 -5.65
N GLY A 439 -36.16 31.79 -6.67
CA GLY A 439 -36.76 33.10 -6.54
C GLY A 439 -38.26 33.13 -6.82
N SER A 440 -38.91 34.21 -6.39
CA SER A 440 -40.32 34.52 -6.63
C SER A 440 -40.61 35.07 -8.03
N LYS A 441 -39.59 35.46 -8.80
CA LYS A 441 -39.70 35.91 -10.19
C LYS A 441 -38.81 35.11 -11.13
N VAL A 442 -37.61 34.75 -10.68
CA VAL A 442 -36.65 33.97 -11.45
C VAL A 442 -35.98 32.90 -10.59
N SER A 443 -35.83 31.71 -11.15
CA SER A 443 -35.02 30.65 -10.57
C SER A 443 -33.77 30.43 -11.41
N LEU A 444 -32.66 30.11 -10.74
CA LEU A 444 -31.40 29.76 -11.36
C LEU A 444 -31.08 28.31 -11.05
N TYR A 445 -30.86 27.54 -12.11
CA TYR A 445 -30.48 26.14 -12.00
C TYR A 445 -29.13 25.86 -12.67
N GLU A 446 -28.54 24.74 -12.28
CA GLU A 446 -27.29 24.20 -12.84
C GLU A 446 -27.56 22.78 -13.38
N HIS A 447 -27.34 22.59 -14.67
CA HIS A 447 -27.52 21.35 -15.41
C HIS A 447 -26.15 20.72 -15.74
N MET A 448 -26.03 19.42 -15.47
CA MET A 448 -24.81 18.62 -15.68
C MET A 448 -23.52 19.28 -15.16
N GLY A 449 -23.62 20.03 -14.04
CA GLY A 449 -22.51 20.71 -13.37
C GLY A 449 -21.80 21.80 -14.18
N LYS A 450 -22.37 22.28 -15.29
CA LYS A 450 -21.69 23.24 -16.19
C LYS A 450 -22.60 24.22 -16.92
N GLU A 451 -23.85 23.85 -17.18
CA GLU A 451 -24.81 24.69 -17.90
C GLU A 451 -25.75 25.39 -16.91
N TYR A 452 -25.80 26.72 -16.93
CA TYR A 452 -26.75 27.47 -16.09
C TYR A 452 -28.03 27.76 -16.86
N VAL A 453 -29.16 27.66 -16.16
CA VAL A 453 -30.50 27.83 -16.73
C VAL A 453 -31.27 28.84 -15.90
N LEU A 454 -31.72 29.92 -16.55
CA LEU A 454 -32.64 30.89 -15.96
C LEU A 454 -34.07 30.49 -16.30
N LYS A 455 -34.93 30.34 -15.29
CA LYS A 455 -36.37 30.10 -15.48
C LYS A 455 -37.15 31.23 -14.83
N PHE A 456 -37.79 32.05 -15.65
CA PHE A 456 -38.69 33.10 -15.19
C PHE A 456 -40.07 32.51 -14.92
N ASN A 457 -40.77 33.02 -13.91
CA ASN A 457 -42.02 32.41 -13.43
C ASN A 457 -43.20 32.52 -14.41
N ASP A 458 -43.14 33.45 -15.35
CA ASP A 458 -44.08 33.64 -16.46
C ASP A 458 -43.76 32.74 -17.68
N SER A 459 -42.68 31.97 -17.62
CA SER A 459 -42.24 31.08 -18.70
C SER A 459 -42.38 29.60 -18.33
N GLU A 460 -42.97 28.82 -19.24
CA GLU A 460 -43.05 27.36 -19.10
C GLU A 460 -41.66 26.69 -19.24
N THR A 461 -40.75 27.34 -19.98
CA THR A 461 -39.40 26.81 -20.25
C THR A 461 -38.29 27.68 -19.67
N GLY A 462 -37.24 27.03 -19.18
CA GLY A 462 -35.99 27.68 -18.84
C GLY A 462 -35.17 28.04 -20.07
N ILE A 463 -34.21 28.95 -19.88
CA ILE A 463 -33.32 29.45 -20.93
C ILE A 463 -31.88 29.13 -20.53
N SER A 464 -31.19 28.35 -21.36
CA SER A 464 -29.77 28.07 -21.19
C SER A 464 -28.93 29.32 -21.45
N THR A 465 -28.04 29.63 -20.51
CA THR A 465 -27.07 30.74 -20.69
C THR A 465 -25.89 30.36 -21.57
N MET A 466 -25.85 29.12 -22.07
CA MET A 466 -24.90 28.67 -23.10
C MET A 466 -25.47 28.76 -24.52
N GLY A 467 -26.73 29.20 -24.68
CA GLY A 467 -27.33 29.48 -25.98
C GLY A 467 -26.66 30.66 -26.71
N LYS A 468 -26.78 30.70 -28.05
CA LYS A 468 -26.15 31.71 -28.91
C LYS A 468 -26.38 33.15 -28.43
N ASP A 469 -27.60 33.48 -28.01
CA ASP A 469 -27.96 34.82 -27.52
C ASP A 469 -27.18 35.23 -26.26
N PHE A 470 -26.89 34.29 -25.36
CA PHE A 470 -26.11 34.57 -24.16
C PHE A 470 -24.60 34.52 -24.41
N VAL A 471 -24.14 33.73 -25.38
CA VAL A 471 -22.73 33.65 -25.77
C VAL A 471 -22.27 34.90 -26.51
N PHE A 472 -23.07 35.42 -27.45
CA PHE A 472 -22.71 36.57 -28.28
C PHE A 472 -23.33 37.89 -27.82
N GLY A 473 -24.37 37.86 -26.99
CA GLY A 473 -25.14 39.03 -26.60
C GLY A 473 -25.56 39.03 -25.13
N PHE A 474 -24.73 38.51 -24.22
CA PHE A 474 -25.05 38.32 -22.80
C PHE A 474 -25.82 39.49 -22.15
N ASN A 475 -25.24 40.70 -22.18
CA ASN A 475 -25.85 41.88 -21.56
C ASN A 475 -27.14 42.31 -22.29
N GLN A 476 -27.16 42.25 -23.61
CA GLN A 476 -28.34 42.59 -24.40
C GLN A 476 -29.50 41.63 -24.10
N LYS A 477 -29.21 40.34 -23.97
CA LYS A 477 -30.19 39.32 -23.64
C LYS A 477 -30.69 39.49 -22.21
N LEU A 478 -29.81 39.70 -21.22
CA LEU A 478 -30.25 39.98 -19.85
C LEU A 478 -31.09 41.26 -19.75
N ALA A 479 -30.71 42.32 -20.46
CA ALA A 479 -31.44 43.59 -20.45
C ALA A 479 -32.85 43.45 -21.05
N SER A 480 -33.05 42.51 -21.98
CA SER A 480 -34.37 42.22 -22.56
C SER A 480 -35.38 41.66 -21.56
N PHE A 481 -34.91 41.04 -20.47
CA PHE A 481 -35.80 40.56 -19.39
C PHE A 481 -36.14 41.65 -18.38
N CYS A 482 -35.37 42.74 -18.32
CA CYS A 482 -35.51 43.79 -17.32
C CYS A 482 -36.50 44.88 -17.75
N THR A 483 -37.65 44.53 -18.35
CA THR A 483 -38.62 45.49 -18.90
C THR A 483 -39.23 46.40 -17.83
N ASP A 484 -39.46 45.85 -16.64
CA ASP A 484 -40.15 46.55 -15.54
C ASP A 484 -39.20 46.93 -14.39
N CYS A 485 -37.90 47.03 -14.68
CA CYS A 485 -36.88 47.36 -13.68
C CYS A 485 -35.71 48.13 -14.28
N ASP A 486 -35.93 49.42 -14.53
CA ASP A 486 -34.93 50.32 -15.14
C ASP A 486 -33.61 50.33 -14.36
N ALA A 487 -33.66 50.31 -13.03
CA ALA A 487 -32.46 50.27 -12.19
C ALA A 487 -31.61 49.01 -12.43
N LEU A 488 -32.25 47.84 -12.62
CA LEU A 488 -31.53 46.62 -12.95
C LEU A 488 -31.04 46.64 -14.41
N LYS A 489 -31.85 47.15 -15.32
CA LYS A 489 -31.49 47.30 -16.75
C LYS A 489 -30.25 48.17 -16.92
N THR A 490 -30.10 49.25 -16.15
CA THR A 490 -28.89 50.08 -16.12
C THR A 490 -27.67 49.28 -15.70
N LYS A 491 -27.76 48.48 -14.62
CA LYS A 491 -26.65 47.63 -14.14
C LYS A 491 -26.24 46.57 -15.16
N VAL A 492 -27.21 45.94 -15.81
CA VAL A 492 -26.96 44.98 -16.89
C VAL A 492 -26.25 45.65 -18.08
N THR A 493 -26.72 46.83 -18.49
CA THR A 493 -26.12 47.58 -19.61
C THR A 493 -24.70 48.07 -19.27
N ALA A 494 -24.45 48.39 -18.00
CA ALA A 494 -23.12 48.71 -17.47
C ALA A 494 -22.18 47.48 -17.33
N SER A 495 -22.61 46.28 -17.75
CA SER A 495 -21.83 45.04 -17.68
C SER A 495 -21.44 44.62 -16.25
N GLU A 496 -22.27 44.94 -15.25
CA GLU A 496 -22.00 44.57 -13.85
C GLU A 496 -22.17 43.07 -13.56
N PHE A 497 -22.84 42.34 -14.45
CA PHE A 497 -23.02 40.89 -14.35
C PHE A 497 -22.15 40.14 -15.36
N LYS A 498 -21.84 38.88 -15.04
CA LYS A 498 -21.07 37.97 -15.91
C LYS A 498 -21.82 36.67 -16.10
N ASN A 499 -21.56 35.99 -17.22
CA ASN A 499 -22.08 34.64 -17.48
C ASN A 499 -21.29 33.58 -16.69
N THR A 500 -21.31 33.71 -15.37
CA THR A 500 -20.74 32.78 -14.39
C THR A 500 -21.79 32.51 -13.32
N LYS A 501 -21.57 31.48 -12.49
CA LYS A 501 -22.48 31.15 -11.38
C LYS A 501 -22.77 32.34 -10.49
N GLU A 502 -21.72 33.05 -10.07
CA GLU A 502 -21.80 34.17 -9.15
C GLU A 502 -22.49 35.37 -9.81
N GLY A 503 -22.18 35.64 -11.08
CA GLY A 503 -22.79 36.74 -11.84
C GLY A 503 -24.29 36.49 -12.09
N LEU A 504 -24.67 35.27 -12.47
CA LEU A 504 -26.07 34.89 -12.69
C LEU A 504 -26.86 34.81 -11.38
N LEU A 505 -26.23 34.36 -10.28
CA LEU A 505 -26.84 34.39 -8.96
C LEU A 505 -27.09 35.82 -8.49
N ALA A 506 -26.13 36.72 -8.68
CA ALA A 506 -26.28 38.14 -8.37
C ALA A 506 -27.38 38.79 -9.22
N PHE A 507 -27.44 38.48 -10.52
CA PHE A 507 -28.53 38.92 -11.39
C PHE A 507 -29.88 38.41 -10.92
N SER A 508 -29.99 37.11 -10.63
CA SER A 508 -31.26 36.48 -10.23
C SER A 508 -31.81 37.10 -8.94
N LYS A 509 -30.94 37.32 -7.94
CA LYS A 509 -31.30 38.01 -6.70
C LYS A 509 -31.74 39.46 -6.94
N ALA A 510 -31.05 40.19 -7.82
CA ALA A 510 -31.39 41.56 -8.13
C ALA A 510 -32.71 41.67 -8.92
N PHE A 511 -32.98 40.72 -9.81
CA PHE A 511 -34.21 40.60 -10.59
C PHE A 511 -35.42 40.32 -9.69
N ASP A 512 -35.27 39.38 -8.77
CA ASP A 512 -36.27 39.08 -7.75
C ASP A 512 -36.59 40.29 -6.85
N GLY A 513 -35.57 41.08 -6.51
CA GLY A 513 -35.68 42.28 -5.69
C GLY A 513 -36.26 43.51 -6.40
N CYS A 514 -36.50 43.46 -7.72
CA CYS A 514 -37.16 44.56 -8.43
C CYS A 514 -38.58 44.74 -7.91
N ALA A 515 -38.97 45.94 -7.47
CA ALA A 515 -40.36 46.21 -7.10
C ALA A 515 -41.26 46.08 -8.34
N THR A 516 -42.38 45.35 -8.24
CA THR A 516 -43.45 45.51 -9.24
C THR A 516 -43.96 46.94 -9.11
N GLY A 517 -43.81 47.77 -10.15
CA GLY A 517 -44.52 49.04 -10.21
C GLY A 517 -46.01 48.76 -9.96
N LYS A 518 -46.55 49.35 -8.89
CA LYS A 518 -47.99 49.57 -8.78
C LYS A 518 -48.32 50.87 -9.47
#